data_AF-A0A1H4AKL4-F1
#
_entry.id   AF-A0A1H4AKL4-F1
#
_cell.length_a   1.000
_cell.length_b   1.000
_cell.length_c   1.000
_cell.angle_alpha   90.00
_cell.angle_beta   90.00
_cell.angle_gamma   90.00
#
_symmetry.space_group_name_H-M   'P 1'
#
loop_
_entity.id
_entity.type
_entity.pdbx_description
1 polymer ?
#
loop_
_entity_poly.entity_id
_entity_poly.type
_entity_poly.pdbx_seq_one_letter_code
_entity_poly.pdbx_strand_id
1 'polypeptide(L)'
;MMTVQWEPCFDFTLDNKVPAEAFVPRPSVDGGLLRMKRRDHPLLPLNQRKPYQGLVHRVFTAKGRGLGEILERSRALPNNHTATTFLARHNLRRTSLPKDMPARAWVELYGNRH
;
A
#
# COMPACT_ATOMS: atom_id res chain seq x y z
N MET A 1 6.44 -4.64 3.88
CA MET A 1 4.97 -4.48 3.84
C MET A 1 4.52 -3.73 5.07
N MET A 2 4.56 -2.38 5.07
CA MET A 2 3.94 -1.55 6.12
C MET A 2 3.50 -0.17 5.59
N THR A 3 4.18 0.45 4.62
CA THR A 3 3.89 1.84 4.19
C THR A 3 2.49 2.06 3.60
N VAL A 4 2.02 1.20 2.69
CA VAL A 4 0.71 1.36 2.01
C VAL A 4 -0.48 1.38 2.98
N GLN A 5 -0.36 0.70 4.12
CA GLN A 5 -1.40 0.63 5.16
C GLN A 5 -1.60 1.95 5.92
N TRP A 6 -0.63 2.86 5.82
CA TRP A 6 -0.61 4.12 6.55
C TRP A 6 -0.52 5.34 5.63
N GLU A 7 -0.08 5.15 4.38
CA GLU A 7 0.10 6.19 3.37
C GLU A 7 -1.09 7.17 3.19
N PRO A 8 -2.36 6.72 3.27
CA PRO A 8 -3.50 7.65 3.17
C PRO A 8 -3.55 8.69 4.28
N CYS A 9 -2.97 8.37 5.45
CA CYS A 9 -3.03 9.20 6.66
C CYS A 9 -1.68 9.82 7.01
N PHE A 10 -0.57 9.27 6.53
CA PHE A 10 0.80 9.68 6.88
C PHE A 10 1.70 9.77 5.66
N ASP A 11 2.55 10.81 5.64
CA ASP A 11 3.72 10.91 4.79
C ASP A 11 4.92 10.25 5.48
N PHE A 12 5.67 9.47 4.72
CA PHE A 12 6.89 8.81 5.16
C PHE A 12 8.09 9.39 4.42
N THR A 13 9.12 9.80 5.14
CA THR A 13 10.39 10.26 4.56
C THR A 13 11.53 9.55 5.26
N LEU A 14 12.42 8.92 4.48
CA LEU A 14 13.70 8.45 5.01
C LEU A 14 14.63 9.67 5.07
N ASP A 15 14.79 10.23 6.27
CA ASP A 15 15.56 11.46 6.44
C ASP A 15 17.06 11.17 6.34
N ASN A 16 17.55 10.12 7.01
CA ASN A 16 18.97 9.76 6.98
C ASN A 16 19.22 8.26 7.20
N LYS A 17 20.36 7.79 6.69
CA LYS A 17 20.95 6.50 7.05
C LYS A 17 21.85 6.69 8.27
N VAL A 18 21.78 5.79 9.24
CA VAL A 18 22.64 5.80 10.43
C VAL A 18 23.59 4.60 10.34
N PRO A 19 24.91 4.82 10.15
CA PRO A 19 25.86 3.72 10.04
C PRO A 19 25.86 2.81 11.27
N ALA A 20 26.05 1.50 11.08
CA ALA A 20 26.09 0.53 12.18
C ALA A 20 27.15 0.87 13.25
N GLU A 21 28.25 1.50 12.85
CA GLU A 21 29.36 1.91 13.73
C GLU A 21 28.95 2.96 14.76
N ALA A 22 27.82 3.63 14.57
CA ALA A 22 27.29 4.63 15.51
C ALA A 22 26.58 4.00 16.73
N PHE A 23 26.41 2.67 16.78
CA PHE A 23 25.68 1.98 17.83
C PHE A 23 26.59 1.11 18.70
N VAL A 24 26.25 1.00 19.99
CA VAL A 24 26.89 0.07 20.94
C VAL A 24 25.79 -0.70 21.71
N PRO A 25 25.76 -2.05 21.61
CA PRO A 25 26.61 -2.91 20.77
C PRO A 25 26.35 -2.70 19.27
N ARG A 26 27.36 -2.98 18.43
CA ARG A 26 27.29 -2.79 16.97
C ARG A 26 26.34 -3.83 16.32
N PRO A 27 25.27 -3.41 15.61
CA PRO A 27 24.40 -4.30 14.87
C PRO A 27 25.04 -4.82 13.57
N SER A 28 24.43 -5.84 12.95
CA SER A 28 24.89 -6.43 11.68
C SER A 28 24.49 -5.64 10.42
N VAL A 29 23.64 -4.63 10.58
CA VAL A 29 23.11 -3.80 9.49
C VAL A 29 23.05 -2.35 9.94
N ASP A 30 23.05 -1.44 8.97
CA ASP A 30 22.84 -0.02 9.23
C ASP A 30 21.43 0.28 9.72
N GLY A 31 21.31 1.32 10.53
CA GLY A 31 20.03 1.90 10.92
C GLY A 31 19.53 2.95 9.91
N GLY A 32 18.30 3.40 10.10
CA GLY A 32 17.72 4.50 9.32
C GLY A 32 16.78 5.34 10.18
N LEU A 33 16.78 6.65 9.96
CA LEU A 33 15.85 7.59 10.58
C LEU A 33 14.66 7.81 9.65
N LEU A 34 13.51 7.26 10.03
CA LEU A 34 12.25 7.38 9.30
C LEU A 34 11.37 8.43 9.99
N ARG A 35 10.99 9.49 9.25
CA ARG A 35 10.03 10.48 9.73
C ARG A 35 8.64 10.14 9.20
N MET A 36 7.68 10.16 10.13
CA MET A 36 6.26 9.96 9.86
C MET A 36 5.52 11.25 10.19
N LYS A 37 4.93 11.91 9.19
CA LYS A 37 4.09 13.11 9.40
C LYS A 37 2.65 12.76 9.11
N ARG A 38 1.72 13.11 10.00
CA ARG A 38 0.28 13.02 9.69
C ARG A 38 -0.05 14.00 8.57
N ARG A 39 -0.76 13.55 7.54
CA ARG A 39 -1.20 14.43 6.45
C ARG A 39 -2.15 15.48 7.00
N ASP A 40 -1.95 16.73 6.60
CA ASP A 40 -2.87 17.84 6.92
C ASP A 40 -4.23 17.60 6.24
N HIS A 41 -4.21 17.04 5.02
CA HIS A 41 -5.37 16.54 4.28
C HIS A 41 -5.22 15.03 4.00
N PRO A 42 -5.73 14.15 4.88
CA PRO A 42 -5.64 12.72 4.67
C PRO A 42 -6.55 12.27 3.51
N LEU A 43 -6.09 11.30 2.73
CA LEU A 43 -6.86 10.74 1.60
C LEU A 43 -8.07 9.90 2.07
N LEU A 44 -8.04 9.45 3.33
CA LEU A 44 -9.14 8.76 4.00
C LEU A 44 -9.29 9.27 5.44
N PRO A 45 -10.53 9.44 5.94
CA PRO A 45 -10.77 9.72 7.35
C PRO A 45 -10.16 8.65 8.26
N LEU A 46 -9.65 9.05 9.44
CA LEU A 46 -8.97 8.13 10.37
C LEU A 46 -9.85 6.96 10.84
N ASN A 47 -11.17 7.14 10.92
CA ASN A 47 -12.10 6.07 11.29
C ASN A 47 -12.22 4.97 10.21
N GLN A 48 -11.88 5.26 8.95
CA GLN A 48 -11.83 4.30 7.84
C GLN A 48 -10.50 3.51 7.78
N ARG A 49 -9.53 3.84 8.66
CA ARG A 49 -8.19 3.24 8.63
C ARG A 49 -8.20 1.72 8.79
N LYS A 50 -8.89 1.19 9.81
CA LYS A 50 -8.89 -0.26 10.09
C LYS A 50 -9.50 -1.07 8.93
N PRO A 51 -10.69 -0.75 8.41
CA PRO A 51 -11.22 -1.47 7.25
C PRO A 51 -10.36 -1.29 5.99
N TYR A 52 -9.69 -0.14 5.82
CA TYR A 52 -8.76 0.08 4.70
C TYR A 52 -7.55 -0.87 4.80
N GLN A 53 -6.92 -0.92 5.97
CA GLN A 53 -5.81 -1.84 6.25
C GLN A 53 -6.20 -3.31 6.02
N GLY A 54 -7.44 -3.67 6.35
CA GLY A 54 -7.99 -5.01 6.07
C GLY A 54 -7.99 -5.37 4.58
N LEU A 55 -8.37 -4.46 3.68
CA LEU A 55 -8.28 -4.71 2.24
C LEU A 55 -6.86 -4.75 1.73
N VAL A 56 -6.02 -3.80 2.15
CA VAL A 56 -4.60 -3.81 1.76
C VAL A 56 -3.99 -5.15 2.13
N HIS A 57 -4.22 -5.61 3.36
CA HIS A 57 -3.76 -6.92 3.80
C HIS A 57 -4.29 -8.06 2.92
N ARG A 58 -5.61 -8.12 2.66
CA ARG A 58 -6.21 -9.15 1.79
C ARG A 58 -5.62 -9.17 0.38
N VAL A 59 -5.39 -8.01 -0.23
CA VAL A 59 -4.84 -7.90 -1.58
C VAL A 59 -3.38 -8.35 -1.60
N PHE A 60 -2.59 -7.98 -0.59
CA PHE A 60 -1.17 -8.38 -0.52
C PHE A 60 -0.98 -9.88 -0.21
N THR A 61 -1.92 -10.54 0.48
CA THR A 61 -1.83 -11.96 0.83
C THR A 61 -2.59 -12.88 -0.11
N ALA A 62 -3.40 -12.34 -1.02
CA ALA A 62 -4.15 -13.13 -1.99
C ALA A 62 -3.23 -13.79 -3.04
N LYS A 63 -3.60 -15.01 -3.44
CA LYS A 63 -2.88 -15.79 -4.46
C LYS A 63 -3.24 -15.30 -5.87
N GLY A 64 -2.25 -15.03 -6.70
CA GLY A 64 -2.46 -14.73 -8.12
C GLY A 64 -1.19 -14.29 -8.83
N ARG A 65 -1.16 -14.38 -10.16
CA ARG A 65 -0.03 -13.95 -11.01
C ARG A 65 -0.17 -12.49 -11.44
N GLY A 66 -0.30 -11.60 -10.46
CA GLY A 66 -0.44 -10.15 -10.67
C GLY A 66 -1.83 -9.60 -10.32
N LEU A 67 -1.95 -8.27 -10.35
CA LEU A 67 -3.10 -7.52 -9.87
C LEU A 67 -4.44 -7.93 -10.52
N GLY A 68 -4.44 -8.36 -11.79
CA GLY A 68 -5.68 -8.80 -12.44
C GLY A 68 -6.36 -9.97 -11.71
N GLU A 69 -5.58 -11.03 -11.43
CA GLU A 69 -6.08 -12.20 -10.68
C GLU A 69 -6.24 -11.91 -9.18
N ILE A 70 -5.31 -11.15 -8.61
CA ILE A 70 -5.30 -10.83 -7.17
C ILE A 70 -6.56 -10.04 -6.79
N LEU A 71 -6.94 -9.02 -7.56
CA LEU A 71 -8.10 -8.16 -7.24
C LEU A 71 -9.43 -8.91 -7.34
N GLU A 72 -9.55 -9.83 -8.30
CA GLU A 72 -10.71 -10.72 -8.44
C GLU A 72 -10.78 -11.72 -7.28
N ARG A 73 -9.68 -12.46 -7.02
CA ARG A 73 -9.66 -13.53 -6.00
C ARG A 73 -9.76 -13.01 -4.56
N SER A 74 -9.24 -11.82 -4.31
CA SER A 74 -9.40 -11.14 -3.01
C SER A 74 -10.78 -10.54 -2.80
N ARG A 75 -11.67 -10.62 -3.82
CA ARG A 75 -12.97 -9.95 -3.88
C ARG A 75 -12.85 -8.44 -3.62
N ALA A 76 -11.73 -7.85 -4.03
CA ALA A 76 -11.54 -6.41 -3.99
C ALA A 76 -12.33 -5.72 -5.10
N LEU A 77 -12.55 -6.43 -6.22
CA LEU A 77 -13.43 -6.04 -7.32
C LEU A 77 -14.29 -7.23 -7.74
N PRO A 78 -15.50 -6.98 -8.29
CA PRO A 78 -16.49 -8.03 -8.52
C PRO A 78 -16.12 -9.01 -9.63
N ASN A 79 -15.36 -8.57 -10.64
CA ASN A 79 -14.96 -9.42 -11.76
C ASN A 79 -13.69 -8.89 -12.47
N ASN A 80 -13.10 -9.74 -13.32
CA ASN A 80 -11.88 -9.46 -14.08
C ASN A 80 -12.04 -8.28 -15.07
N HIS A 81 -13.24 -8.05 -15.62
CA HIS A 81 -13.50 -6.89 -16.48
C HIS A 81 -13.33 -5.58 -15.70
N THR A 82 -13.96 -5.48 -14.52
CA THR A 82 -13.85 -4.32 -13.63
C THR A 82 -12.41 -4.12 -13.16
N ALA A 83 -11.70 -5.21 -12.84
CA ALA A 83 -10.29 -5.15 -12.49
C ALA A 83 -9.43 -4.63 -13.65
N THR A 84 -9.69 -5.05 -14.89
CA THR A 84 -8.95 -4.57 -16.06
C THR A 84 -9.17 -3.08 -16.30
N THR A 85 -10.43 -2.62 -16.23
CA THR A 85 -10.77 -1.19 -16.38
C THR A 85 -10.15 -0.34 -15.26
N PHE A 86 -10.21 -0.80 -14.01
CA PHE A 86 -9.58 -0.14 -12.87
C PHE A 86 -8.06 0.00 -13.06
N LEU A 87 -7.38 -1.09 -13.46
CA LEU A 87 -5.93 -1.07 -13.66
C LEU A 87 -5.53 -0.12 -14.80
N ALA A 88 -6.29 -0.11 -15.90
CA ALA A 88 -6.04 0.78 -17.04
C ALA A 88 -6.12 2.26 -16.63
N ARG A 89 -7.14 2.66 -15.84
CA ARG A 89 -7.29 4.04 -15.32
C ARG A 89 -6.10 4.52 -14.49
N HIS A 90 -5.38 3.60 -13.85
CA HIS A 90 -4.21 3.89 -13.05
C HIS A 90 -2.88 3.62 -13.76
N ASN A 91 -2.90 3.33 -15.06
CA ASN A 91 -1.72 2.96 -15.86
C ASN A 91 -0.98 1.72 -15.30
N LEU A 92 -1.72 0.78 -14.71
CA LEU A 92 -1.19 -0.47 -14.18
C LEU A 92 -1.42 -1.62 -15.16
N ARG A 93 -0.45 -2.53 -15.24
CA ARG A 93 -0.58 -3.75 -16.02
C ARG A 93 -1.30 -4.81 -15.20
N ARG A 94 -1.97 -5.76 -15.86
CA ARG A 94 -2.57 -6.93 -15.17
C ARG A 94 -1.53 -7.75 -14.39
N THR A 95 -0.28 -7.73 -14.84
CA THR A 95 0.87 -8.40 -14.22
C THR A 95 1.57 -7.56 -13.16
N SER A 96 1.18 -6.29 -12.96
CA SER A 96 1.71 -5.45 -11.88
C SER A 96 1.42 -6.11 -10.52
N LEU A 97 2.23 -5.78 -9.53
CA LEU A 97 2.13 -6.30 -8.17
C LEU A 97 1.44 -5.28 -7.25
N PRO A 98 0.89 -5.70 -6.10
CA PRO A 98 0.26 -4.78 -5.15
C PRO A 98 1.15 -3.59 -4.72
N LYS A 99 2.47 -3.81 -4.63
CA LYS A 99 3.44 -2.76 -4.31
C LYS A 99 3.58 -1.66 -5.38
N ASP A 100 3.12 -1.92 -6.60
CA ASP A 100 3.21 -0.98 -7.72
C ASP A 100 1.99 -0.04 -7.78
N MET A 101 0.95 -0.33 -7.00
CA MET A 101 -0.29 0.46 -6.99
C MET A 101 -0.10 1.74 -6.15
N PRO A 102 -0.38 2.94 -6.70
CA PRO A 102 -0.22 4.20 -5.99
C PRO A 102 -1.29 4.40 -4.90
N ALA A 103 -1.00 5.22 -3.88
CA ALA A 103 -1.89 5.52 -2.76
C ALA A 103 -3.34 5.82 -3.21
N ARG A 104 -3.50 6.68 -4.23
CA ARG A 104 -4.80 7.09 -4.76
C ARG A 104 -5.61 5.92 -5.32
N ALA A 105 -4.95 4.95 -5.96
CA ALA A 105 -5.61 3.77 -6.50
C ALA A 105 -6.10 2.85 -5.38
N TRP A 106 -5.33 2.72 -4.29
CA TRP A 106 -5.80 2.00 -3.10
C TRP A 106 -7.03 2.66 -2.46
N VAL A 107 -7.08 3.98 -2.42
CA VAL A 107 -8.22 4.74 -1.89
C VAL A 107 -9.44 4.61 -2.80
N GLU A 108 -9.28 4.66 -4.11
CA GLU A 108 -10.36 4.43 -5.08
C GLU A 108 -10.88 2.98 -4.99
N LEU A 109 -9.98 1.99 -4.91
CA LEU A 109 -10.33 0.59 -4.70
C LEU A 109 -11.11 0.38 -3.38
N TYR A 110 -10.75 1.14 -2.33
CA TYR A 110 -11.46 1.13 -1.06
C TYR A 110 -12.89 1.66 -1.18
N GLY A 111 -13.08 2.75 -1.92
CA GLY A 111 -14.39 3.38 -2.13
C GLY A 111 -15.34 2.58 -3.01
N ASN A 112 -14.80 1.80 -3.96
CA ASN A 112 -15.58 1.01 -4.93
C ASN A 112 -15.94 -0.41 -4.44
N ARG A 113 -15.92 -0.66 -3.14
CA ARG A 113 -16.36 -1.94 -2.57
C ARG A 113 -17.89 -2.02 -2.64
N HIS A 114 -18.40 -2.71 -3.65
CA HIS A 114 -19.78 -3.18 -3.70
C HIS A 114 -19.89 -4.57 -3.06
#